data_AF-A0A9E7MAU9-F1
#
_entry.id   AF-A0A9E7MAU9-F1
#
_cell.length_a   1.000
_cell.length_b   1.000
_cell.length_c   1.000
_cell.angle_alpha   90.00
_cell.angle_beta   90.00
_cell.angle_gamma   90.00
#
_symmetry.space_group_name_H-M   'P 1'
#
loop_
_entity.id
_entity.type
_entity.pdbx_description
1 polymer ?
#
loop_
_entity_poly.entity_id
_entity_poly.type
_entity_poly.pdbx_seq_one_letter_code
_entity_poly.pdbx_strand_id
1 'polypeptide(L)'
;MPYESLVEKIKFRSGKFDKELFERIVKYLIEKELITPENIGVYRSGIEVRIKTIAEMDLVKEFGIDIVQAVDYLSIASFLISVVLLSKIEGEEPSSELEQYIVEKLYTPETKKKFLTRKFMTNPILEEFEILKFVKDTPEGPLESYGVRISIDNSGDMDFEEFFFETTKETLQKIIKEINSVINNDANEGNKKEE
;
A
#
# COMPACT_ATOMS: atom_id res chain seq x y z
N MET A 1 6.20 -10.70 20.34
CA MET A 1 5.26 -10.74 21.50
C MET A 1 3.97 -11.39 20.98
N PRO A 2 3.34 -12.35 21.67
CA PRO A 2 2.20 -13.08 21.12
C PRO A 2 1.01 -12.14 20.82
N TYR A 3 0.31 -12.35 19.71
CA TYR A 3 -0.88 -11.60 19.30
C TYR A 3 -1.92 -11.42 20.43
N GLU A 4 -2.10 -12.46 21.25
CA GLU A 4 -3.02 -12.46 22.39
C GLU A 4 -2.71 -11.31 23.37
N SER A 5 -1.44 -10.98 23.58
CA SER A 5 -1.01 -9.87 24.45
C SER A 5 -1.26 -8.47 23.87
N LEU A 6 -1.45 -8.37 22.55
CA LEU A 6 -1.65 -7.10 21.83
C LEU A 6 -3.13 -6.75 21.73
N VAL A 7 -4.00 -7.73 21.43
CA VAL A 7 -5.44 -7.47 21.26
C VAL A 7 -6.16 -7.24 22.57
N GLU A 8 -5.75 -7.89 23.65
CA GLU A 8 -6.27 -7.61 24.99
C GLU A 8 -5.97 -6.18 25.48
N LYS A 9 -4.98 -5.49 24.87
CA LYS A 9 -4.64 -4.10 25.19
C LYS A 9 -5.41 -3.08 24.34
N ILE A 10 -6.10 -3.50 23.28
CA ILE A 10 -6.89 -2.60 22.43
C ILE A 10 -8.21 -2.29 23.13
N LYS A 11 -8.46 -1.01 23.39
CA LYS A 11 -9.63 -0.55 24.15
C LYS A 11 -10.90 -0.69 23.30
N PHE A 12 -11.68 -1.74 23.55
CA PHE A 12 -13.01 -1.93 22.97
C PHE A 12 -13.95 -0.83 23.45
N ARG A 13 -14.58 -0.11 22.52
CA ARG A 13 -15.47 1.03 22.82
C ARG A 13 -16.86 0.58 23.25
N SER A 14 -17.28 -0.62 22.86
CA SER A 14 -18.59 -1.19 23.22
C SER A 14 -18.56 -2.72 23.31
N GLY A 15 -19.03 -3.28 24.43
CA GLY A 15 -19.11 -4.74 24.63
C GLY A 15 -17.84 -5.36 25.21
N LYS A 16 -17.74 -6.69 25.13
CA LYS A 16 -16.55 -7.47 25.48
C LYS A 16 -15.95 -8.04 24.21
N PHE A 17 -14.62 -8.08 24.13
CA PHE A 17 -13.92 -8.76 23.04
C PHE A 17 -14.23 -10.26 23.07
N ASP A 18 -14.76 -10.77 21.96
CA ASP A 18 -14.95 -12.19 21.70
C ASP A 18 -13.92 -12.66 20.67
N LYS A 19 -13.05 -13.59 21.10
CA LYS A 19 -11.93 -14.14 20.30
C LYS A 19 -12.43 -15.04 19.17
N GLU A 20 -13.41 -15.89 19.42
CA GLU A 20 -13.93 -16.81 18.40
C GLU A 20 -14.66 -16.03 17.30
N LEU A 21 -15.43 -15.02 17.71
CA LEU A 21 -16.04 -14.08 16.77
C LEU A 21 -14.99 -13.31 15.97
N PHE A 22 -13.93 -12.82 16.63
CA PHE A 22 -12.83 -12.13 15.96
C PHE A 22 -12.20 -13.00 14.86
N GLU A 23 -11.86 -14.25 15.18
CA GLU A 23 -11.24 -15.19 14.23
C GLU A 23 -12.14 -15.43 13.01
N ARG A 24 -13.46 -15.57 13.24
CA ARG A 24 -14.45 -15.70 12.16
C ARG A 24 -14.53 -14.45 11.30
N ILE A 25 -14.47 -13.25 11.91
CA ILE A 25 -14.48 -11.98 11.18
C ILE A 25 -13.25 -11.87 10.28
N VAL A 26 -12.05 -12.15 10.79
CA VAL A 26 -10.82 -12.09 9.98
C VAL A 26 -10.88 -13.04 8.80
N LYS A 27 -11.32 -14.29 9.01
CA LYS A 27 -11.51 -15.26 7.93
C LYS A 27 -12.53 -14.77 6.91
N TYR A 28 -13.67 -14.24 7.36
CA TYR A 28 -14.71 -13.67 6.49
C TYR A 28 -14.18 -12.54 5.61
N LEU A 29 -13.39 -11.62 6.16
CA LEU A 29 -12.82 -10.49 5.41
C LEU A 29 -11.91 -10.96 4.27
N ILE A 30 -11.14 -12.03 4.49
CA ILE A 30 -10.24 -12.62 3.50
C ILE A 30 -11.06 -13.41 2.47
N GLU A 31 -12.00 -14.24 2.90
CA GLU A 31 -12.82 -15.10 2.03
C GLU A 31 -13.76 -14.31 1.12
N LYS A 32 -14.20 -13.12 1.55
CA LYS A 32 -15.03 -12.21 0.77
C LYS A 32 -14.22 -11.20 -0.04
N GLU A 33 -12.88 -11.34 -0.08
CA GLU A 33 -11.99 -10.42 -0.80
C GLU A 33 -12.21 -8.94 -0.39
N LEU A 34 -12.61 -8.72 0.87
CA LEU A 34 -12.68 -7.40 1.48
C LEU A 34 -11.28 -6.90 1.85
N ILE A 35 -10.33 -7.83 1.95
CA ILE A 35 -8.89 -7.62 2.02
C ILE A 35 -8.24 -8.55 0.99
N THR A 36 -7.37 -8.00 0.16
CA THR A 36 -6.56 -8.74 -0.83
C THR A 36 -5.12 -8.25 -0.74
N PRO A 37 -4.12 -9.02 -1.24
CA PRO A 37 -2.73 -8.55 -1.28
C PRO A 37 -2.55 -7.19 -1.94
N GLU A 38 -3.38 -6.86 -2.94
CA GLU A 38 -3.35 -5.59 -3.67
C GLU A 38 -3.76 -4.38 -2.80
N ASN A 39 -4.57 -4.60 -1.77
CA ASN A 39 -5.05 -3.56 -0.87
C ASN A 39 -4.13 -3.34 0.35
N ILE A 40 -2.97 -4.02 0.38
CA ILE A 40 -1.99 -3.94 1.46
C ILE A 40 -0.95 -2.90 1.10
N GLY A 41 -1.02 -1.75 1.77
CA GLY A 41 -0.04 -0.69 1.63
C GLY A 41 1.23 -1.05 2.41
N VAL A 42 2.38 -0.77 1.80
CA VAL A 42 3.70 -0.96 2.42
C VAL A 42 4.36 0.40 2.56
N TYR A 43 4.76 0.76 3.77
CA TYR A 43 5.29 2.06 4.14
C TYR A 43 6.69 1.90 4.71
N ARG A 44 7.43 3.01 4.81
CA ARG A 44 8.75 2.99 5.45
C ARG A 44 8.66 2.56 6.91
N SER A 45 7.62 3.00 7.60
CA SER A 45 7.39 2.69 9.03
C SER A 45 6.70 1.35 9.29
N GLY A 46 6.22 0.63 8.26
CA GLY A 46 5.47 -0.62 8.47
C GLY A 46 4.55 -1.02 7.32
N ILE A 47 3.47 -1.71 7.67
CA ILE A 47 2.45 -2.22 6.73
C ILE A 47 1.09 -1.69 7.18
N GLU A 48 0.30 -1.17 6.24
CA GLU A 48 -1.09 -0.75 6.48
C GLU A 48 -2.03 -1.64 5.69
N VAL A 49 -2.99 -2.25 6.38
CA VAL A 49 -4.03 -3.06 5.74
C VAL A 49 -5.31 -2.23 5.69
N ARG A 50 -5.70 -1.78 4.50
CA ARG A 50 -6.94 -1.04 4.30
C ARG A 50 -8.09 -2.00 4.03
N ILE A 51 -9.07 -2.01 4.93
CA ILE A 51 -10.30 -2.78 4.75
C ILE A 51 -11.33 -1.90 4.05
N LYS A 52 -12.04 -2.45 3.05
CA LYS A 52 -13.07 -1.72 2.32
C LYS A 52 -14.14 -1.18 3.27
N THR A 53 -14.54 0.10 3.11
CA THR A 53 -15.56 0.76 3.94
C THR A 53 -16.90 0.02 3.98
N ILE A 54 -17.26 -0.71 2.91
CA ILE A 54 -18.49 -1.52 2.87
C ILE A 54 -18.51 -2.65 3.93
N ALA A 55 -17.33 -3.08 4.40
CA ALA A 55 -17.19 -4.18 5.34
C ALA A 55 -17.91 -3.93 6.68
N GLU A 56 -18.03 -2.68 7.13
CA GLU A 56 -18.75 -2.35 8.37
C GLU A 56 -20.20 -2.82 8.33
N MET A 57 -20.91 -2.51 7.23
CA MET A 57 -22.30 -2.90 7.04
C MET A 57 -22.46 -4.39 6.81
N ASP A 58 -21.48 -5.02 6.18
CA ASP A 58 -21.48 -6.47 5.94
C ASP A 58 -21.29 -7.24 7.24
N LEU A 59 -20.40 -6.79 8.13
CA LEU A 59 -20.20 -7.43 9.44
C LEU A 59 -21.44 -7.31 10.33
N VAL A 60 -22.11 -6.15 10.35
CA VAL A 60 -23.37 -5.96 11.09
C VAL A 60 -24.43 -6.96 10.63
N LYS A 61 -24.57 -7.16 9.31
CA LYS A 61 -25.56 -8.09 8.74
C LYS A 61 -25.19 -9.55 8.98
N GLU A 62 -23.93 -9.91 8.78
CA GLU A 62 -23.47 -11.30 8.86
C GLU A 62 -23.40 -11.81 10.30
N PHE A 63 -22.88 -10.99 11.21
CA PHE A 63 -22.57 -11.41 12.59
C PHE A 63 -23.57 -10.90 13.62
N GLY A 64 -24.54 -10.06 13.24
CA GLY A 64 -25.55 -9.52 14.14
C GLY A 64 -24.97 -8.61 15.24
N ILE A 65 -23.79 -8.03 14.99
CA ILE A 65 -23.12 -7.08 15.89
C ILE A 65 -23.58 -5.65 15.61
N ASP A 66 -23.39 -4.75 16.57
CA ASP A 66 -23.65 -3.33 16.34
C ASP A 66 -22.53 -2.68 15.51
N ILE A 67 -22.81 -1.49 14.97
CA ILE A 67 -21.87 -0.77 14.10
C ILE A 67 -20.58 -0.36 14.82
N VAL A 68 -20.64 -0.06 16.11
CA VAL A 68 -19.46 0.35 16.89
C VAL A 68 -18.55 -0.85 17.12
N GLN A 69 -19.13 -2.01 17.45
CA GLN A 69 -18.43 -3.28 17.52
C GLN A 69 -17.83 -3.67 16.19
N ALA A 70 -18.56 -3.52 15.08
CA ALA A 70 -18.03 -3.82 13.74
C ALA A 70 -16.78 -2.98 13.43
N VAL A 71 -16.83 -1.67 13.70
CA VAL A 71 -15.66 -0.78 13.51
C VAL A 71 -14.50 -1.18 14.42
N ASP A 72 -14.75 -1.54 15.68
CA ASP A 72 -13.71 -2.02 16.60
C ASP A 72 -13.05 -3.31 16.07
N TYR A 73 -13.86 -4.28 15.65
CA TYR A 73 -13.39 -5.54 15.06
C TYR A 73 -12.56 -5.33 13.79
N LEU A 74 -13.00 -4.45 12.89
CA LEU A 74 -12.26 -4.11 11.67
C LEU A 74 -10.93 -3.43 11.98
N SER A 75 -10.92 -2.51 12.95
CA SER A 75 -9.70 -1.81 13.36
C SER A 75 -8.66 -2.80 13.91
N ILE A 76 -9.11 -3.75 14.74
CA ILE A 76 -8.24 -4.79 15.30
C ILE A 76 -7.78 -5.77 14.21
N ALA A 77 -8.68 -6.15 13.30
CA ALA A 77 -8.34 -7.04 12.18
C ALA A 77 -7.27 -6.43 11.28
N SER A 78 -7.43 -5.15 10.91
CA SER A 78 -6.43 -4.40 10.13
C SER A 78 -5.07 -4.40 10.84
N PHE A 79 -5.05 -4.02 12.12
CA PHE A 79 -3.82 -3.97 12.90
C PHE A 79 -3.15 -5.34 13.02
N LEU A 80 -3.93 -6.39 13.32
CA LEU A 80 -3.42 -7.75 13.42
C LEU A 80 -2.74 -8.19 12.12
N ILE A 81 -3.46 -8.07 11.01
CA ILE A 81 -2.98 -8.54 9.71
C ILE A 81 -1.68 -7.79 9.36
N SER A 82 -1.64 -6.46 9.58
CA SER A 82 -0.43 -5.66 9.41
C SER A 82 0.76 -6.20 10.20
N VAL A 83 0.57 -6.47 11.50
CA VAL A 83 1.64 -6.98 12.38
C VAL A 83 2.11 -8.36 11.95
N VAL A 84 1.19 -9.26 11.60
CA VAL A 84 1.52 -10.64 11.18
C VAL A 84 2.33 -10.65 9.90
N LEU A 85 1.92 -9.85 8.91
CA LEU A 85 2.65 -9.75 7.66
C LEU A 85 4.02 -9.11 7.86
N LEU A 86 4.13 -8.10 8.72
CA LEU A 86 5.39 -7.46 9.07
C LEU A 86 6.35 -8.45 9.76
N SER A 87 5.87 -9.15 10.79
CA SER A 87 6.61 -10.22 11.48
C SER A 87 7.10 -11.27 10.48
N LYS A 88 6.25 -11.72 9.55
CA LYS A 88 6.65 -12.69 8.52
C LYS A 88 7.75 -12.14 7.60
N ILE A 89 7.67 -10.86 7.23
CA ILE A 89 8.69 -10.19 6.41
C ILE A 89 10.03 -10.11 7.13
N GLU A 90 10.00 -9.83 8.43
CA GLU A 90 11.19 -9.76 9.31
C GLU A 90 11.76 -11.14 9.67
N GLY A 91 11.12 -12.22 9.23
CA GLY A 91 11.61 -13.59 9.37
C GLY A 91 11.06 -14.35 10.57
N GLU A 92 10.04 -13.82 11.24
CA GLU A 92 9.31 -14.54 12.27
C GLU A 92 8.30 -15.51 11.64
N GLU A 93 8.10 -16.66 12.27
CA GLU A 93 7.09 -17.64 11.86
C GLU A 93 5.77 -17.42 12.62
N PRO A 94 4.60 -17.62 11.96
CA PRO A 94 3.31 -17.47 12.61
C PRO A 94 3.13 -18.48 13.75
N SER A 95 2.60 -17.99 14.86
CA SER A 95 2.48 -18.69 16.14
C SER A 95 1.10 -19.29 16.39
N SER A 96 0.09 -18.94 15.59
CA SER A 96 -1.27 -19.47 15.68
C SER A 96 -1.85 -19.85 14.32
N GLU A 97 -2.92 -20.65 14.33
CA GLU A 97 -3.64 -21.06 13.11
C GLU A 97 -4.19 -19.84 12.33
N LEU A 98 -4.64 -18.80 13.03
CA LEU A 98 -5.12 -17.58 12.38
C LEU A 98 -3.98 -16.84 11.68
N GLU A 99 -2.82 -16.72 12.33
CA GLU A 99 -1.64 -16.07 11.74
C GLU A 99 -1.13 -16.84 10.53
N GLN A 100 -1.11 -18.18 10.60
CA GLN A 100 -0.79 -19.05 9.46
C GLN A 100 -1.74 -18.79 8.29
N TYR A 101 -3.04 -18.76 8.55
CA TYR A 101 -4.04 -18.48 7.53
C TYR A 101 -3.86 -17.10 6.89
N ILE A 102 -3.58 -16.06 7.68
CA ILE A 102 -3.31 -14.70 7.18
C ILE A 102 -2.10 -14.73 6.24
N VAL A 103 -0.99 -15.34 6.65
CA VAL A 103 0.23 -15.43 5.82
C VAL A 103 -0.05 -16.20 4.53
N GLU A 104 -0.70 -17.36 4.61
CA GLU A 104 -0.99 -18.18 3.43
C GLU A 104 -1.86 -17.46 2.40
N LYS A 105 -2.78 -16.60 2.84
CA LYS A 105 -3.74 -15.91 1.96
C LYS A 105 -3.28 -14.54 1.48
N LEU A 106 -2.52 -13.82 2.30
CA LEU A 106 -2.25 -12.40 2.06
C LEU A 106 -0.77 -12.07 1.82
N TYR A 107 0.16 -12.89 2.32
CA TYR A 107 1.58 -12.62 2.10
C TYR A 107 2.00 -12.98 0.67
N THR A 108 2.69 -12.05 0.01
CA THR A 108 3.32 -12.30 -1.29
C THR A 108 4.81 -11.95 -1.23
N PRO A 109 5.68 -12.61 -2.03
CA PRO A 109 7.07 -12.21 -2.16
C PRO A 109 7.26 -10.75 -2.60
N GLU A 110 6.29 -10.21 -3.35
CA GLU A 110 6.29 -8.81 -3.79
C GLU A 110 6.11 -7.84 -2.60
N THR A 111 5.24 -8.15 -1.64
CA THR A 111 5.06 -7.35 -0.42
C THR A 111 6.38 -7.24 0.36
N LYS A 112 7.15 -8.33 0.47
CA LYS A 112 8.49 -8.32 1.08
C LYS A 112 9.46 -7.46 0.30
N LYS A 113 9.49 -7.58 -1.03
CA LYS A 113 10.36 -6.76 -1.88
C LYS A 113 10.07 -5.27 -1.70
N LYS A 114 8.80 -4.87 -1.75
CA LYS A 114 8.36 -3.48 -1.53
C LYS A 114 8.78 -2.97 -0.16
N PHE A 115 8.64 -3.78 0.89
CA PHE A 115 9.01 -3.38 2.25
C PHE A 115 10.50 -3.15 2.40
N LEU A 116 11.33 -4.08 1.90
CA LEU A 116 12.78 -3.91 1.92
C LEU A 116 13.21 -2.67 1.13
N THR A 117 12.65 -2.46 -0.06
CA THR A 117 12.95 -1.24 -0.85
C THR A 117 12.61 0.03 -0.06
N ARG A 118 11.41 0.13 0.53
CA ARG A 118 11.01 1.34 1.27
C ARG A 118 11.74 1.53 2.60
N LYS A 119 12.08 0.45 3.33
CA LYS A 119 12.81 0.50 4.62
C LYS A 119 14.21 1.12 4.47
N PHE A 120 14.88 0.86 3.33
CA PHE A 120 16.27 1.28 3.10
C PHE A 120 16.42 2.55 2.25
N MET A 121 15.36 3.06 1.60
CA MET A 121 15.48 4.27 0.80
C MET A 121 15.55 5.54 1.66
N THR A 122 16.64 6.29 1.45
CA THR A 122 16.81 7.68 1.87
C THR A 122 16.59 8.67 0.73
N ASN A 123 16.27 8.15 -0.47
CA ASN A 123 16.18 8.92 -1.71
C ASN A 123 14.74 8.96 -2.21
N PRO A 124 14.32 10.04 -2.89
CA PRO A 124 13.01 10.14 -3.52
C PRO A 124 12.75 8.98 -4.50
N ILE A 125 11.56 8.38 -4.42
CA ILE A 125 11.07 7.40 -5.39
C ILE A 125 10.15 8.12 -6.37
N LEU A 126 10.45 8.02 -7.67
CA LEU A 126 9.51 8.38 -8.72
C LEU A 126 8.43 7.30 -8.79
N GLU A 127 7.22 7.61 -8.32
CA GLU A 127 6.11 6.65 -8.28
C GLU A 127 5.24 6.75 -9.53
N GLU A 128 4.98 7.95 -10.02
CA GLU A 128 4.15 8.16 -11.21
C GLU A 128 4.73 9.23 -12.15
N PHE A 129 4.73 8.92 -13.44
CA PHE A 129 5.11 9.83 -14.52
C PHE A 129 4.00 9.82 -15.58
N GLU A 130 3.21 10.89 -15.63
CA GLU A 130 2.05 11.04 -16.51
C GLU A 130 2.26 12.18 -17.52
N ILE A 131 1.87 11.95 -18.77
CA ILE A 131 1.90 12.96 -19.85
C ILE A 131 0.47 13.25 -20.29
N LEU A 132 0.05 14.50 -20.10
CA LEU A 132 -1.25 15.01 -20.55
C LEU A 132 -1.06 15.82 -21.84
N LYS A 133 -1.83 15.55 -22.88
CA LYS A 133 -1.83 16.36 -24.10
C LYS A 133 -2.95 17.40 -24.02
N PHE A 134 -2.60 18.68 -24.19
CA PHE A 134 -3.56 19.77 -24.35
C PHE A 134 -3.59 20.20 -25.81
N VAL A 135 -4.79 20.48 -26.31
CA VAL A 135 -5.00 21.05 -27.63
C VAL A 135 -5.87 22.29 -27.44
N LYS A 136 -5.36 23.44 -27.85
CA LYS A 136 -6.08 24.71 -27.78
C LYS A 136 -6.29 25.25 -29.18
N ASP A 137 -7.55 25.38 -29.57
CA ASP A 137 -7.89 26.01 -30.84
C ASP A 137 -7.61 27.51 -30.77
N THR A 138 -6.81 28.01 -31.70
CA THR A 138 -6.52 29.43 -31.85
C THR A 138 -6.86 29.90 -33.27
N PRO A 139 -6.99 31.23 -33.50
CA PRO A 139 -7.26 31.78 -34.84
C PRO A 139 -6.21 31.40 -35.89
N GLU A 140 -5.00 31.03 -35.45
CA GLU A 140 -3.86 30.65 -36.30
C GLU A 140 -3.79 29.13 -36.54
N GLY A 141 -4.63 28.35 -35.84
CA GLY A 141 -4.67 26.89 -35.87
C GLY A 141 -4.64 26.26 -34.47
N PRO A 142 -4.77 24.93 -34.38
CA PRO A 142 -4.66 24.22 -33.11
C PRO A 142 -3.22 24.26 -32.59
N LEU A 143 -3.05 24.76 -31.37
CA LEU A 143 -1.80 24.73 -30.63
C LEU A 143 -1.80 23.52 -29.68
N GLU A 144 -0.82 22.65 -29.85
CA GLU A 144 -0.62 21.48 -28.98
C GLU A 144 0.43 21.80 -27.91
N SER A 145 0.09 21.52 -26.66
CA SER A 145 1.02 21.53 -25.54
C SER A 145 0.88 20.26 -24.71
N TYR A 146 1.84 20.02 -23.82
CA TYR A 146 1.93 18.80 -23.04
C TYR A 146 2.17 19.15 -21.58
N GLY A 147 1.30 18.68 -20.69
CA GLY A 147 1.53 18.69 -19.25
C GLY A 147 2.32 17.47 -18.84
N VAL A 148 3.32 17.66 -17.99
CA VAL A 148 4.05 16.57 -17.33
C VAL A 148 3.69 16.63 -15.86
N ARG A 149 3.16 15.53 -15.32
CA ARG A 149 2.94 15.34 -13.89
C ARG A 149 3.93 14.30 -13.39
N ILE A 150 4.64 14.66 -12.33
CA ILE A 150 5.64 13.82 -11.65
C ILE A 150 5.23 13.73 -10.19
N SER A 151 4.98 12.51 -9.70
CA SER A 151 4.69 12.27 -8.28
C SER A 151 5.91 11.63 -7.63
N ILE A 152 6.47 12.33 -6.64
CA ILE A 152 7.67 11.89 -5.93
C ILE A 152 7.32 11.58 -4.48
N ASP A 153 7.63 10.37 -4.03
CA ASP A 153 7.57 10.01 -2.60
C ASP A 153 8.95 10.26 -1.97
N ASN A 154 9.07 11.39 -1.27
CA ASN A 154 10.30 11.80 -0.59
C ASN A 154 10.52 11.08 0.75
N SER A 155 9.46 10.54 1.35
CA SER A 155 9.47 10.02 2.73
C SER A 155 9.37 8.50 2.82
N GLY A 156 8.80 7.87 1.80
CA GLY A 156 8.41 6.45 1.78
C GLY A 156 7.07 6.19 2.47
N ASP A 157 6.33 7.25 2.81
CA ASP A 157 5.06 7.20 3.54
C ASP A 157 3.86 7.65 2.69
N MET A 158 4.00 7.69 1.35
CA MET A 158 2.99 8.21 0.42
C MET A 158 2.66 9.70 0.63
N ASP A 159 3.62 10.47 1.15
CA ASP A 159 3.53 11.93 1.20
C ASP A 159 4.10 12.47 -0.12
N PHE A 160 3.23 12.58 -1.12
CA PHE A 160 3.64 12.88 -2.48
C PHE A 160 3.81 14.39 -2.69
N GLU A 161 4.98 14.75 -3.20
CA GLU A 161 5.17 16.06 -3.83
C GLU A 161 4.88 15.92 -5.33
N GLU A 162 3.87 16.66 -5.80
CA GLU A 162 3.50 16.69 -7.21
C GLU A 162 4.13 17.89 -7.92
N PHE A 163 4.89 17.61 -8.98
CA PHE A 163 5.38 18.62 -9.89
C PHE A 163 4.57 18.57 -11.17
N PHE A 164 3.95 19.70 -11.52
CA PHE A 164 3.27 19.88 -12.79
C PHE A 164 3.85 21.05 -13.57
N PHE A 165 4.21 20.82 -14.82
CA PHE A 165 4.58 21.88 -15.74
C PHE A 165 4.10 21.59 -17.16
N GLU A 166 3.78 22.65 -17.88
CA GLU A 166 3.37 22.59 -19.28
C GLU A 166 4.58 22.84 -20.19
N THR A 167 4.66 22.10 -21.29
CA THR A 167 5.80 22.11 -22.19
C THR A 167 5.42 21.79 -23.63
N THR A 168 6.37 21.91 -24.55
CA THR A 168 6.20 21.54 -25.96
C THR A 168 6.64 20.11 -26.22
N LYS A 169 6.21 19.54 -27.36
CA LYS A 169 6.61 18.18 -27.78
C LYS A 169 8.13 17.98 -27.78
N GLU A 170 8.85 18.98 -28.27
CA GLU A 170 10.31 18.92 -28.45
C GLU A 170 11.03 18.90 -27.10
N THR A 171 10.55 19.67 -26.12
CA THR A 171 11.09 19.69 -24.75
C THR A 171 10.71 18.42 -23.99
N LEU A 172 9.48 17.91 -24.16
CA LEU A 172 9.05 16.64 -23.59
C LEU A 172 9.97 15.47 -24.01
N GLN A 173 10.32 15.39 -25.30
CA GLN A 173 11.24 14.36 -25.79
C GLN A 173 12.62 14.43 -25.14
N LYS A 174 13.13 15.64 -24.85
CA LYS A 174 14.39 15.83 -24.12
C LYS A 174 14.27 15.33 -22.68
N ILE A 175 13.19 15.68 -21.99
CA ILE A 175 12.95 15.26 -20.60
C ILE A 175 12.86 13.74 -20.49
N ILE A 176 12.08 13.09 -21.37
CA ILE A 176 11.97 11.61 -21.39
C ILE A 176 13.34 10.96 -21.63
N LYS A 177 14.15 11.53 -22.52
CA LYS A 177 15.50 11.02 -22.80
C LYS A 177 16.42 11.12 -21.58
N GLU A 178 16.38 12.23 -20.85
CA GLU A 178 17.15 12.42 -19.62
C GLU A 178 16.70 11.47 -18.51
N ILE A 179 15.39 11.35 -18.28
CA ILE A 179 14.83 10.41 -17.28
C ILE A 179 15.28 8.97 -17.61
N ASN A 180 15.15 8.54 -18.86
CA ASN A 180 15.61 7.22 -19.29
C ASN A 180 17.13 7.05 -19.15
N SER A 181 17.91 8.11 -19.33
CA SER A 181 19.37 8.04 -19.12
C SER A 181 19.71 7.83 -17.66
N VAL A 182 19.02 8.48 -16.73
CA VAL A 182 19.22 8.30 -15.29
C VAL A 182 18.85 6.88 -14.87
N ILE A 183 17.66 6.41 -15.28
CA ILE A 183 17.19 5.05 -14.98
C ILE A 183 18.13 3.97 -15.54
N ASN A 184 18.64 4.14 -16.77
CA ASN A 184 19.52 3.16 -17.41
C ASN A 184 20.98 3.21 -16.92
N ASN A 185 21.46 4.36 -16.44
CA ASN A 185 22.80 4.45 -15.85
C ASN A 185 22.87 3.73 -14.50
N ASP A 186 21.83 3.82 -13.68
CA ASP A 186 21.72 3.04 -12.44
C ASP A 186 21.67 1.52 -12.71
N ALA A 187 21.04 1.09 -13.81
CA ALA A 187 21.01 -0.33 -14.21
C ALA A 187 22.38 -0.84 -14.72
N ASN A 188 23.19 0.02 -15.34
CA ASN A 188 24.49 -0.36 -15.90
C ASN A 188 25.65 -0.27 -14.89
N GLU A 189 25.56 0.56 -13.84
CA GLU A 189 26.57 0.60 -12.77
C GLU A 189 26.46 -0.59 -11.80
N GLY A 190 25.27 -1.18 -11.65
CA GLY A 190 25.08 -2.43 -10.90
C GLY A 190 25.82 -3.63 -11.50
N ASN A 191 25.89 -3.71 -12.83
CA ASN A 191 26.58 -4.81 -13.54
C ASN A 191 28.11 -4.70 -13.57
N LYS A 192 28.69 -3.54 -13.23
CA LYS A 192 30.16 -3.35 -13.23
C LYS A 192 30.85 -3.70 -11.91
N LYS A 193 30.10 -4.09 -10.87
CA LYS A 193 30.66 -4.54 -9.58
C LYS A 193 30.65 -6.07 -9.42
N GLU A 194 30.20 -6.80 -10.44
CA GLU A 194 30.20 -8.28 -10.44
C GLU A 194 31.13 -8.91 -11.50
N GLU A 195 32.07 -8.15 -12.08
CA GLU A 195 33.17 -8.70 -12.90
C GLU A 195 34.52 -8.71 -12.16
#